data_AF-A0A533RUJ3-F1
#
_entry.id   AF-A0A533RUJ3-F1
#
_cell.length_a   1.000
_cell.length_b   1.000
_cell.length_c   1.000
_cell.angle_alpha   90.00
_cell.angle_beta   90.00
_cell.angle_gamma   90.00
#
_symmetry.space_group_name_H-M   'P 1'
#
loop_
_entity.id
_entity.type
_entity.pdbx_description
1 polymer ?
#
loop_
_entity_poly.entity_id
_entity_poly.type
_entity_poly.pdbx_seq_one_letter_code
_entity_poly.pdbx_strand_id
1 'polypeptide(L)'
;MAKVEELEGEVVSLWEDIVEARGFERVFGRIICILLLEGKPISQKQISEKTGYSLPSVSKALNTLTSLGSVRKIRGAGART
;
A
#
# COMPACT_ATOMS: atom_id res chain seq x y z
N MET A 1 19.78 2.38 -12.99
CA MET A 1 19.06 1.80 -11.85
C MET A 1 19.04 2.87 -10.79
N ALA A 2 19.96 2.98 -9.82
CA ALA A 2 19.98 3.95 -8.70
C ALA A 2 18.99 5.14 -8.71
N LYS A 3 18.99 5.97 -9.76
CA LYS A 3 18.05 7.09 -9.92
C LYS A 3 16.56 6.70 -9.91
N VAL A 4 16.20 5.53 -10.43
CA VAL A 4 14.79 5.06 -10.45
C VAL A 4 14.37 4.66 -9.05
N GLU A 5 15.19 3.89 -8.33
CA GLU A 5 14.89 3.47 -6.95
C GLU A 5 14.87 4.67 -5.99
N GLU A 6 15.72 5.67 -6.21
CA GLU A 6 15.70 6.93 -5.46
C GLU A 6 14.40 7.70 -5.69
N LEU A 7 13.96 7.83 -6.95
CA LEU A 7 12.67 8.45 -7.29
C LEU A 7 11.48 7.70 -6.70
N GLU A 8 11.50 6.36 -6.68
CA GLU A 8 10.46 5.57 -6.02
C GLU A 8 10.39 5.88 -4.53
N GLY A 9 11.54 6.02 -3.87
CA GLY A 9 11.62 6.43 -2.46
C GLY A 9 11.01 7.81 -2.20
N GLU A 10 11.35 8.81 -3.03
CA GLU A 10 10.78 10.15 -2.95
C GLU A 10 9.27 10.16 -3.15
N VAL A 11 8.78 9.43 -4.15
CA VAL A 11 7.34 9.31 -4.43
C VAL A 11 6.61 8.66 -3.26
N VAL A 12 7.19 7.62 -2.65
CA VAL A 12 6.63 7.00 -1.44
C VAL A 12 6.55 8.02 -0.30
N SER A 13 7.62 8.79 -0.04
CA SER A 13 7.60 9.82 1.01
C SER A 13 6.53 10.87 0.74
N LEU A 14 6.40 11.33 -0.50
CA LEU A 14 5.37 12.30 -0.90
C LEU A 14 3.96 11.79 -0.59
N TRP A 15 3.67 10.51 -0.88
CA TRP A 15 2.38 9.92 -0.56
C TRP A 15 2.13 9.81 0.94
N GLU A 16 3.15 9.48 1.73
CA GLU A 16 3.06 9.47 3.18
C GLU A 16 2.74 10.86 3.74
N ASP A 17 3.43 11.89 3.25
CA ASP A 17 3.24 13.27 3.70
C ASP A 17 1.85 13.81 3.30
N ILE A 18 1.35 13.45 2.10
CA ILE A 18 -0.01 13.82 1.64
C ILE A 18 -1.10 13.26 2.57
N VAL A 19 -0.98 11.99 3.00
CA VAL A 19 -1.99 11.38 3.86
C VAL A 19 -1.87 11.89 5.30
N GLU A 20 -0.65 12.11 5.78
CA GLU A 20 -0.39 12.66 7.12
C GLU A 20 -0.93 14.07 7.25
N ALA A 21 -0.75 14.92 6.24
CA ALA A 21 -1.34 16.26 6.17
C ALA A 21 -2.88 16.25 6.19
N ARG A 22 -3.52 15.11 5.92
CA ARG A 22 -4.97 14.91 5.99
C ARG A 22 -5.42 14.19 7.27
N GLY A 23 -4.51 13.98 8.23
CA GLY A 23 -4.80 13.35 9.52
C GLY A 23 -4.79 11.82 9.52
N PHE A 24 -4.24 11.20 8.47
CA PHE A 24 -4.15 9.74 8.34
C PHE A 24 -2.75 9.24 8.70
N GLU A 25 -2.65 8.00 9.20
CA GLU A 25 -1.35 7.36 9.44
C GLU A 25 -0.56 7.15 8.13
N ARG A 26 0.76 7.38 8.15
CA ARG A 26 1.65 7.24 6.97
C ARG A 26 1.54 5.89 6.25
N VAL A 27 1.21 4.82 6.98
CA VAL A 27 0.98 3.47 6.41
C VAL A 27 -0.04 3.48 5.26
N PHE A 28 -1.05 4.35 5.31
CA PHE A 28 -2.04 4.46 4.25
C PHE A 28 -1.42 4.97 2.94
N GLY A 29 -0.63 6.05 3.01
CA GLY A 29 0.04 6.64 1.85
C GLY A 29 1.03 5.67 1.23
N ARG A 30 1.81 4.99 2.07
CA ARG A 30 2.77 3.98 1.62
C ARG A 30 2.10 2.81 0.91
N ILE A 31 1.01 2.26 1.46
CA ILE A 31 0.26 1.17 0.83
C ILE A 31 -0.34 1.61 -0.52
N ILE A 32 -0.96 2.81 -0.58
CA ILE A 32 -1.52 3.35 -1.82
C ILE A 32 -0.43 3.50 -2.88
N CYS A 33 0.70 4.09 -2.52
CA CYS A 33 1.83 4.28 -3.43
C CYS A 33 2.36 2.95 -3.98
N ILE A 34 2.58 1.94 -3.12
CA ILE A 34 3.06 0.62 -3.56
C ILE A 34 2.06 -0.05 -4.51
N LEU A 35 0.76 0.06 -4.25
CA LEU A 35 -0.26 -0.49 -5.15
C LEU A 35 -0.27 0.21 -6.52
N LEU A 36 -0.04 1.52 -6.55
CA LEU A 36 0.05 2.29 -7.80
C LEU A 36 1.31 1.92 -8.60
N LEU A 37 2.46 1.80 -7.94
CA LEU A 37 3.72 1.45 -8.58
C LEU A 37 3.71 0.02 -9.14
N GLU A 38 3.10 -0.94 -8.43
CA GLU A 38 3.02 -2.32 -8.92
C GLU A 38 2.11 -2.50 -10.14
N GLY A 39 1.08 -1.65 -10.30
CA GLY A 39 0.17 -1.69 -11.44
C GLY A 39 -0.65 -2.98 -11.59
N LYS A 40 -0.57 -3.91 -10.61
CA LYS A 40 -1.25 -5.20 -10.61
C LYS A 40 -1.71 -5.60 -9.21
N PRO A 41 -2.69 -6.52 -9.08
CA PRO A 41 -3.10 -7.01 -7.77
C PRO A 41 -1.95 -7.74 -7.08
N ILE A 42 -1.72 -7.42 -5.82
CA ILE A 42 -0.71 -8.07 -4.97
C ILE A 42 -1.34 -8.53 -3.65
N SER A 43 -0.73 -9.54 -3.03
CA SER A 43 -1.17 -10.07 -1.74
C SER A 43 -0.79 -9.16 -0.56
N GLN A 44 -1.48 -9.31 0.57
CA GLN A 44 -1.11 -8.59 1.81
C GLN A 44 0.32 -8.90 2.26
N LYS A 45 0.80 -10.12 2.02
CA LYS A 45 2.18 -10.53 2.32
C LYS A 45 3.18 -9.73 1.49
N GLN A 46 2.95 -9.60 0.18
CA GLN A 46 3.80 -8.79 -0.69
C GLN A 46 3.77 -7.31 -0.31
N ILE A 47 2.61 -6.78 0.11
CA ILE A 47 2.52 -5.41 0.63
C ILE A 47 3.37 -5.28 1.89
N SER A 48 3.25 -6.20 2.85
CA SER A 48 4.05 -6.22 4.08
C SER A 48 5.56 -6.22 3.80
N GLU A 49 6.02 -7.06 2.88
CA GLU A 49 7.42 -7.13 2.45
C GLU A 49 7.89 -5.81 1.80
N LYS A 50 7.08 -5.21 0.94
CA LYS A 50 7.42 -3.98 0.20
C LYS A 50 7.36 -2.73 1.06
N THR A 51 6.44 -2.66 2.02
CA THR A 51 6.26 -1.49 2.87
C THR A 51 7.08 -1.56 4.16
N GLY A 52 7.60 -2.73 4.53
CA GLY A 52 8.28 -2.95 5.81
C GLY A 52 7.35 -2.96 7.03
N TYR A 53 6.02 -2.94 6.82
CA TYR A 53 5.04 -2.99 7.89
C TYR A 53 4.64 -4.43 8.20
N SER A 54 4.28 -4.70 9.45
CA SER A 54 3.77 -6.02 9.85
C SER A 54 2.49 -6.40 9.08
N LEU A 55 2.29 -7.69 8.84
CA LEU A 55 1.07 -8.19 8.19
C LEU A 55 -0.23 -7.76 8.92
N PRO A 56 -0.31 -7.76 10.27
CA PRO A 56 -1.47 -7.20 10.99
C PRO A 56 -1.69 -5.71 10.72
N SER A 57 -0.63 -4.90 10.71
CA SER A 57 -0.71 -3.46 10.39
C SER A 57 -1.24 -3.24 8.97
N VAL A 58 -0.73 -4.00 8.00
CA VAL A 58 -1.19 -3.98 6.60
C VAL A 58 -2.65 -4.39 6.50
N SER A 59 -3.06 -5.48 7.17
CA SER A 59 -4.44 -5.95 7.16
C SER A 59 -5.40 -4.92 7.73
N LYS A 60 -5.06 -4.30 8.88
CA LYS A 60 -5.84 -3.21 9.49
C LYS A 60 -5.96 -2.03 8.51
N ALA A 61 -4.85 -1.59 7.93
CA ALA A 61 -4.84 -0.46 7.01
C ALA A 61 -5.68 -0.74 5.75
N LEU A 62 -5.56 -1.93 5.17
CA LEU A 62 -6.35 -2.33 4.00
C LEU A 62 -7.84 -2.41 4.29
N ASN A 63 -8.26 -2.82 5.49
CA ASN A 63 -9.68 -2.81 5.86
C ASN A 63 -10.23 -1.37 5.86
N THR A 64 -9.50 -0.43 6.45
CA THR A 64 -9.88 1.00 6.43
C THR A 64 -9.89 1.56 5.01
N LEU A 65 -8.85 1.31 4.21
CA LEU A 65 -8.79 1.78 2.83
C LEU A 65 -9.90 1.16 1.96
N THR A 66 -10.29 -0.08 2.23
CA THR A 66 -11.41 -0.72 1.53
C THR A 66 -12.73 -0.08 1.91
N SER A 67 -12.95 0.23 3.20
CA SER A 67 -14.19 0.90 3.64
C SER A 67 -14.31 2.33 3.11
N LEU A 68 -13.18 3.00 2.88
CA LEU A 68 -13.14 4.33 2.26
C LEU A 68 -13.30 4.29 0.72
N GLY A 69 -13.30 3.11 0.11
CA GLY A 69 -13.38 2.94 -1.34
C GLY A 69 -12.07 3.19 -2.10
N SER A 70 -10.96 3.41 -1.39
CA SER A 70 -9.65 3.72 -1.99
C SER A 70 -8.96 2.49 -2.60
N VAL A 71 -9.24 1.29 -2.07
CA VAL A 71 -8.72 0.02 -2.58
C VAL A 71 -9.82 -1.03 -2.62
N ARG A 72 -9.64 -2.08 -3.43
CA ARG A 72 -10.57 -3.21 -3.49
C ARG A 72 -9.85 -4.54 -3.31
N LYS A 73 -10.49 -5.47 -2.61
CA LYS A 73 -10.03 -6.87 -2.54
C LYS A 73 -10.42 -7.58 -3.84
N ILE A 74 -9.47 -8.27 -4.45
CA ILE A 74 -9.71 -9.09 -5.64
C ILE A 74 -9.53 -10.55 -5.23
N ARG A 75 -10.52 -11.40 -5.55
CA ARG A 75 -10.38 -12.84 -5.36
C ARG A 75 -9.37 -13.36 -6.39
N GLY A 76 -8.30 -13.98 -5.90
CA GLY A 76 -7.38 -14.71 -6.77
C GLY A 76 -8.07 -15.93 -7.37
N ALA A 77 -7.72 -16.27 -8.62
CA ALA A 77 -8.14 -17.53 -9.22
C ALA A 77 -7.67 -18.69 -8.32
N GLY A 78 -8.62 -19.43 -7.72
CA GLY A 78 -8.34 -20.57 -6.84
C GLY A 78 -8.44 -20.32 -5.32
N ALA A 79 -8.87 -19.14 -4.87
CA ALA A 79 -9.10 -18.91 -3.43
C ALA A 79 -10.32 -19.73 -2.92
N ARG A 80 -10.06 -20.69 -2.02
CA ARG A 80 -11.08 -21.55 -1.39
C ARG A 80 -12.01 -20.72 -0.48
N THR A 81 -13.30 -21.04 -0.58
CA THR A 81 -14.40 -20.57 0.28
C THR A 81 -14.20 -20.90 1.74
#